data_AF-A0AAI8BHK6-F1
#
_entry.id   AF-A0AAI8BHK6-F1
#
_cell.length_a   1.000
_cell.length_b   1.000
_cell.length_c   1.000
_cell.angle_alpha   90.00
_cell.angle_beta   90.00
_cell.angle_gamma   90.00
#
_symmetry.space_group_name_H-M   'P 1'
#
loop_
_entity.id
_entity.type
_entity.pdbx_description
1 polymer ?
#
loop_
_entity_poly.entity_id
_entity_poly.type
_entity_poly.pdbx_seq_one_letter_code
_entity_poly.pdbx_strand_id
1 'polypeptide(L)' 'MPKNSVQLPHRHNSVALDLCLSAPTSGCYTLMSEKIDSQGNHINPVRMDWSTNRAFITPPGWWHSHHNETD' A
#
# COMPACT_ATOMS: atom_id res chain seq x y z
N MET A 1 7.90 -6.90 -3.32
CA MET A 1 8.56 -5.58 -3.42
C MET A 1 10.05 -5.76 -3.19
N PRO A 2 10.95 -5.20 -4.02
CA PRO A 2 12.37 -5.12 -3.71
C PRO A 2 12.64 -4.46 -2.35
N LYS A 3 13.77 -4.77 -1.72
CA LYS A 3 14.26 -4.06 -0.53
C LYS A 3 14.46 -2.57 -0.85
N ASN A 4 14.24 -1.70 0.14
CA ASN A 4 14.38 -0.25 0.02
C ASN A 4 13.69 0.34 -1.23
N SER A 5 12.42 -0.03 -1.45
CA SER A 5 11.66 0.43 -2.62
C SER A 5 10.28 0.95 -2.27
N VAL A 6 9.83 1.91 -3.07
CA VAL A 6 8.50 2.51 -3.00
C VAL A 6 7.83 2.38 -4.36
N GLN A 7 6.62 1.84 -4.38
CA GLN A 7 5.71 1.98 -5.51
C GLN A 7 4.80 3.17 -5.22
N LEU A 8 5.01 4.24 -5.99
CA LEU A 8 4.33 5.52 -5.78
C LEU A 8 2.79 5.40 -5.87
N PRO A 9 2.06 6.37 -5.28
CA PRO A 9 0.61 6.37 -5.28
C PRO A 9 0.00 6.23 -6.67
N HIS A 10 -0.86 5.24 -6.84
CA HIS A 10 -1.62 4.97 -8.06
C HIS A 10 -3.01 4.46 -7.68
N ARG A 11 -3.91 4.35 -8.65
CA ARG A 11 -5.28 3.88 -8.41
C ARG A 11 -5.80 3.02 -9.55
N HIS A 12 -6.74 2.16 -9.20
CA HIS A 12 -7.51 1.36 -10.15
C HIS A 12 -8.97 1.77 -10.03
N ASN A 13 -9.72 1.73 -11.15
CA ASN A 13 -11.16 1.98 -11.10
C ASN A 13 -11.94 0.79 -10.52
N SER A 14 -11.32 -0.39 -10.46
CA SER A 14 -11.86 -1.61 -9.84
C SER A 14 -11.41 -1.76 -8.38
N VAL A 15 -12.07 -2.65 -7.65
CA VAL A 15 -11.58 -3.17 -6.38
C VAL A 15 -10.30 -3.99 -6.60
N ALA A 16 -9.37 -3.96 -5.64
CA ALA A 16 -8.22 -4.87 -5.60
C ALA A 16 -8.22 -5.67 -4.29
N LEU A 17 -7.82 -6.95 -4.37
CA LEU A 17 -7.55 -7.82 -3.24
C LEU A 17 -6.07 -8.19 -3.27
N ASP A 18 -5.33 -7.76 -2.26
CA ASP A 18 -3.91 -8.05 -2.11
C ASP A 18 -3.74 -9.18 -1.09
N LEU A 19 -3.11 -10.28 -1.51
CA LEU A 19 -2.75 -11.41 -0.65
C LEU A 19 -1.25 -11.39 -0.36
N CYS A 20 -0.87 -11.19 0.89
CA CYS A 20 0.51 -11.23 1.33
C CYS A 20 0.95 -12.67 1.59
N LEU A 21 1.70 -13.25 0.65
CA LEU A 21 2.23 -14.61 0.77
C LEU A 21 3.33 -14.72 1.83
N SER A 22 4.15 -13.67 1.97
CA SER A 22 5.23 -13.58 2.94
C SER A 22 5.59 -12.11 3.18
N ALA A 23 5.78 -11.75 4.44
CA ALA A 23 6.26 -10.43 4.84
C ALA A 23 7.34 -10.53 5.92
N PRO A 24 8.28 -9.57 5.98
CA PRO A 24 9.10 -9.36 7.16
C PRO A 24 8.21 -9.03 8.37
N THR A 25 8.78 -9.09 9.58
CA THR A 25 8.06 -8.75 10.82
C THR A 25 7.62 -7.29 10.88
N SER A 26 8.29 -6.41 10.13
CA SER A 26 7.98 -4.98 10.02
C SER A 26 8.61 -4.37 8.76
N GLY A 27 8.20 -3.16 8.39
CA GLY A 27 8.83 -2.36 7.32
C GLY A 27 8.22 -2.53 5.93
N CYS A 28 7.27 -3.46 5.76
CA CYS A 28 6.45 -3.57 4.55
C CYS A 28 5.01 -3.15 4.84
N TYR A 29 4.49 -2.20 4.09
CA TYR A 29 3.12 -1.70 4.29
C TYR A 29 2.53 -1.08 3.02
N THR A 30 1.23 -0.84 3.08
CA THR A 30 0.49 -0.08 2.06
C THR A 30 -0.20 1.10 2.71
N LEU A 31 -0.06 2.27 2.11
CA LEU A 31 -0.87 3.44 2.45
C LEU A 31 -2.00 3.55 1.44
N MET A 32 -3.21 3.81 1.93
CA MET A 32 -4.38 4.04 1.08
C MET A 32 -5.13 5.30 1.49
N SER A 33 -5.64 6.03 0.52
CA SER A 33 -6.50 7.19 0.77
C SER A 33 -7.44 7.47 -0.40
N GLU A 34 -8.55 8.14 -0.15
CA GLU A 34 -9.44 8.64 -1.20
C GLU A 34 -8.80 9.74 -2.04
N LYS A 35 -7.88 10.51 -1.45
CA LYS A 35 -7.27 11.70 -2.04
C LYS A 35 -5.77 11.73 -1.82
N ILE A 36 -5.07 12.33 -2.77
CA ILE A 36 -3.67 12.73 -2.66
C ILE A 36 -3.58 14.25 -2.83
N ASP A 37 -2.53 14.88 -2.29
CA ASP A 37 -2.23 16.28 -2.51
C ASP A 37 -1.56 16.53 -3.87
N SER A 38 -1.22 17.79 -4.17
CA SER A 38 -0.56 18.18 -5.43
C SER A 38 0.86 17.64 -5.59
N GLN A 39 1.50 17.18 -4.51
CA GLN A 39 2.83 16.58 -4.52
C GLN A 39 2.76 15.05 -4.59
N GLY A 40 1.55 14.48 -4.57
CA GLY A 40 1.32 13.04 -4.61
C GLY A 40 1.32 12.39 -3.24
N ASN A 41 1.31 13.13 -2.13
CA ASN A 41 1.23 12.52 -0.79
C ASN A 41 -0.21 12.14 -0.46
N HIS A 42 -0.39 11.04 0.26
CA HIS A 42 -1.71 10.63 0.75
C HIS A 42 -2.28 11.63 1.77
N ILE A 43 -3.54 12.03 1.59
CA ILE A 43 -4.27 12.83 2.57
C ILE A 43 -5.03 11.89 3.51
N ASN A 44 -4.77 11.98 4.82
CA ASN A 44 -5.37 11.15 5.86
C ASN A 44 -5.35 9.63 5.54
N PRO A 45 -4.16 9.05 5.25
CA PRO A 45 -4.10 7.66 4.83
C PRO A 45 -4.52 6.70 5.94
N VAL A 46 -5.11 5.59 5.53
CA VAL A 46 -5.11 4.36 6.32
C VAL A 46 -3.85 3.57 5.99
N ARG A 47 -3.18 3.06 7.02
CA ARG A 47 -1.99 2.21 6.88
C ARG A 47 -2.37 0.76 7.08
N MET A 48 -1.94 -0.09 6.15
CA MET A 48 -2.05 -1.54 6.24
C MET A 48 -0.65 -2.14 6.29
N ASP A 49 -0.19 -2.50 7.48
CA ASP A 49 1.05 -3.25 7.65
C ASP A 49 0.88 -4.66 7.10
N TRP A 50 1.89 -5.12 6.36
CA TRP A 50 1.86 -6.43 5.76
C TRP A 50 2.13 -7.50 6.81
N SER A 51 1.53 -8.67 6.62
CA SER A 51 1.73 -9.83 7.48
C SER A 51 1.53 -11.09 6.67
N THR A 52 2.40 -12.08 6.89
CA THR A 52 2.36 -13.37 6.19
C THR A 52 0.98 -14.01 6.30
N ASN A 53 0.46 -14.48 5.17
CA ASN A 53 -0.87 -15.09 5.01
C ASN A 53 -2.05 -14.18 5.37
N ARG A 54 -1.90 -12.87 5.24
CA ARG A 54 -2.99 -11.89 5.39
C ARG A 54 -3.34 -11.27 4.06
N ALA A 55 -4.56 -10.76 3.97
CA ALA A 55 -5.04 -10.03 2.81
C ALA A 55 -5.66 -8.70 3.23
N PHE A 56 -5.64 -7.73 2.32
CA PHE A 56 -6.37 -6.47 2.46
C PHE A 56 -7.03 -6.09 1.14
N ILE A 57 -8.01 -5.21 1.22
CA ILE A 57 -8.78 -4.75 0.07
C ILE A 57 -8.49 -3.27 -0.15
N THR A 58 -8.16 -2.91 -1.39
CA THR A 58 -8.15 -1.52 -1.83
C THR A 58 -9.51 -1.23 -2.48
N PRO A 59 -10.31 -0.29 -1.96
CA PRO A 59 -11.58 0.08 -2.56
C PRO A 59 -11.41 0.66 -3.97
N PRO A 60 -12.43 0.56 -4.85
CA PRO A 60 -12.36 1.13 -6.19
C PRO A 60 -12.11 2.64 -6.14
N GLY A 61 -11.20 3.11 -6.98
CA GLY A 61 -10.84 4.53 -7.11
C GLY A 61 -9.94 5.08 -6.01
N TRP A 62 -9.64 4.31 -4.96
CA TRP A 62 -8.72 4.75 -3.90
C TRP A 62 -7.27 4.74 -4.40
N TRP A 63 -6.53 5.76 -3.98
CA TRP A 63 -5.08 5.82 -4.18
C TRP A 63 -4.40 4.88 -3.21
N HIS A 64 -3.39 4.16 -3.68
CA HIS A 64 -2.56 3.31 -2.84
C HIS A 64 -1.09 3.36 -3.26
N SER A 65 -0.19 3.24 -2.29
CA SER A 65 1.25 3.09 -2.49
C SER A 65 1.77 1.94 -1.63
N HIS A 66 2.79 1.25 -2.14
CA HIS A 66 3.43 0.15 -1.42
C HIS A 66 4.85 0.51 -1.05
N HIS A 67 5.21 0.23 0.19
CA HIS A 67 6.48 0.62 0.78
C HIS A 67 7.17 -0.62 1.31
N ASN A 68 8.45 -0.77 0.95
CA ASN A 68 9.35 -1.73 1.55
C ASN A 68 10.60 -1.01 2.03
N GLU A 69 10.64 -0.73 3.32
CA GLU A 69 11.72 -0.05 4.03
C GLU A 69 12.74 -1.04 4.61
N THR A 70 12.69 -2.32 4.20
CA THR A 70 13.66 -3.32 4.65
C THR A 70 14.95 -3.31 3.84
N ASP A 71 16.05 -3.63 4.52
CA ASP A 71 17.40 -3.79 3.96
C ASP A 71 17.65 -5.18 3.36
#